data_AF-A0A081AWE4-F1
#
_entry.id   AF-A0A081AWE4-F1
#
_cell.length_a   1.000
_cell.length_b   1.000
_cell.length_c   1.000
_cell.angle_alpha   90.00
_cell.angle_beta   90.00
_cell.angle_gamma   90.00
#
_symmetry.space_group_name_H-M   'P 1'
#
loop_
_entity.id
_entity.type
_entity.pdbx_description
1 polymer ?
#
loop_
_entity_poly.entity_id
_entity_poly.type
_entity_poly.pdbx_seq_one_letter_code
_entity_poly.pdbx_strand_id
1 'polypeptide(L)'
;MSSLLELPSELLELNVCQCLDVVSVSQLSLVNRSVHQDITHCSKLWETLVARHFGYVNKPAQARSNSDNSEISWREVFIAGWQDYWMLTPATLQESDVLHVYHQKLRLQPREAQIRQEIVLMLGLRRIPTSVKLIQLYANVIRQAHLVPRVGAASTARALRRLAL
;
A
#
# COMPACT_ATOMS: atom_id res chain seq x y z
N MET A 1 9.07 -10.21 36.80
CA MET A 1 8.62 -10.20 35.39
C MET A 1 8.54 -8.75 35.00
N SER A 2 9.43 -8.29 34.12
CA SER A 2 9.43 -6.91 33.63
C SER A 2 8.10 -6.66 32.92
N SER A 3 7.45 -5.54 33.20
CA SER A 3 6.16 -5.25 32.56
C SER A 3 6.41 -5.03 31.08
N LEU A 4 5.54 -5.54 30.22
CA LEU A 4 5.58 -5.30 28.76
C LEU A 4 5.59 -3.79 28.43
N LEU A 5 5.11 -2.97 29.38
CA LEU A 5 5.05 -1.51 29.33
C LEU A 5 6.37 -0.81 29.75
N GLU A 6 7.33 -1.55 30.30
CA GLU A 6 8.67 -1.04 30.63
C GLU A 6 9.66 -1.24 29.48
N LEU A 7 9.25 -1.94 28.42
CA LEU A 7 10.07 -2.11 27.24
C LEU A 7 10.21 -0.77 26.49
N PRO A 8 11.41 -0.45 25.98
CA PRO A 8 11.60 0.60 25.00
C PRO A 8 10.62 0.47 23.84
N SER A 9 10.05 1.59 23.39
CA SER A 9 9.07 1.64 22.30
C SER A 9 9.58 0.90 21.05
N GLU A 10 10.86 1.06 20.71
CA GLU A 10 11.52 0.39 19.59
C GLU A 10 11.44 -1.15 19.69
N LEU A 11 11.60 -1.72 20.89
CA LEU A 11 11.54 -3.17 21.10
C LEU A 11 10.10 -3.68 21.08
N LEU A 12 9.16 -2.91 21.60
CA LEU A 12 7.74 -3.23 21.54
C LEU A 12 7.25 -3.23 20.08
N GLU A 13 7.64 -2.22 19.32
CA GLU A 13 7.28 -2.04 17.91
C GLU A 13 7.88 -3.12 17.01
N LEU A 14 9.20 -3.34 17.09
CA LEU A 14 9.93 -4.25 16.20
C LEU A 14 9.69 -5.72 16.53
N ASN A 15 9.62 -6.09 17.81
CA ASN A 15 9.62 -7.51 18.20
C ASN A 15 8.24 -8.04 18.58
N VAL A 16 7.32 -7.18 19.02
CA VAL A 16 5.98 -7.61 19.47
C VAL A 16 4.93 -7.23 18.45
N CYS A 17 4.78 -5.94 18.15
CA CYS A 17 3.70 -5.44 17.29
C CYS A 17 3.80 -5.95 15.84
N GLN A 18 5.00 -6.17 15.29
CA GLN A 18 5.16 -6.72 13.94
C GLN A 18 4.66 -8.17 13.80
N CYS A 19 4.73 -8.96 14.87
CA CYS A 19 4.28 -10.34 14.86
C CYS A 19 2.75 -10.47 15.01
N LEU A 20 2.13 -9.46 15.62
CA LEU A 20 0.69 -9.40 15.87
C LEU A 20 -0.12 -9.12 14.59
N ASP A 21 -1.37 -9.58 14.58
CA ASP A 21 -2.35 -9.18 13.58
C ASP A 21 -2.97 -7.82 13.93
N VAL A 22 -3.66 -7.20 12.96
CA VAL A 22 -4.18 -5.83 13.16
C VAL A 22 -5.17 -5.74 14.34
N VAL A 23 -5.92 -6.81 14.61
CA VAL A 23 -6.89 -6.85 15.69
C VAL A 23 -6.16 -6.83 17.03
N SER A 24 -5.14 -7.67 17.20
CA SER A 24 -4.32 -7.68 18.42
C SER A 24 -3.57 -6.36 18.62
N VAL A 25 -3.02 -5.77 17.55
CA VAL A 25 -2.37 -4.44 17.62
C VAL A 25 -3.36 -3.36 18.06
N SER A 26 -4.59 -3.40 17.53
CA SER A 26 -5.65 -2.46 17.90
C SER A 26 -6.04 -2.62 19.37
N GLN A 27 -6.21 -3.85 19.85
CA GLN A 27 -6.52 -4.13 21.26
C GLN A 27 -5.38 -3.66 22.18
N LEU A 28 -4.13 -3.93 21.81
CA LEU A 28 -2.95 -3.52 22.56
C LEU A 28 -2.84 -1.98 22.64
N SER A 29 -3.23 -1.28 21.57
CA SER A 29 -3.31 0.19 21.55
C SER A 29 -4.36 0.78 22.51
N LEU A 30 -5.33 -0.02 22.99
CA LEU A 30 -6.34 0.42 23.96
C LEU A 30 -5.86 0.27 25.41
N VAL A 31 -4.79 -0.50 25.65
CA VAL A 31 -4.33 -0.83 27.01
C VAL A 31 -3.61 0.34 27.68
N ASN A 32 -2.86 1.14 26.93
CA ASN A 32 -2.11 2.28 27.46
C ASN A 32 -2.01 3.40 26.41
N ARG A 33 -2.13 4.66 26.87
CA ARG A 33 -2.00 5.86 26.04
C ARG A 33 -0.61 6.02 25.43
N SER A 34 0.46 5.67 26.15
CA SER A 34 1.82 5.75 25.59
C SER A 34 1.99 4.77 24.43
N VAL A 35 1.57 3.53 24.67
CA VAL A 35 1.56 2.46 23.67
C VAL A 35 0.67 2.81 22.47
N HIS A 36 -0.47 3.46 22.70
CA HIS A 36 -1.31 3.97 21.62
C HIS A 36 -0.57 4.97 20.72
N GLN A 37 0.19 5.89 21.32
CA GLN A 37 0.97 6.89 20.60
C GLN A 37 2.10 6.23 19.82
N ASP A 38 2.84 5.32 20.45
CA ASP A 38 3.94 4.57 19.82
C ASP A 38 3.43 3.80 18.59
N ILE A 39 2.34 3.03 18.75
CA ILE A 39 1.71 2.31 17.63
C ILE A 39 1.21 3.26 16.55
N THR A 40 0.60 4.38 16.92
CA THR A 40 0.03 5.33 15.95
C THR A 40 1.11 6.01 15.12
N HIS A 41 2.26 6.32 15.72
CA HIS A 41 3.37 7.00 15.06
C HIS A 41 4.37 6.06 14.36
N CYS A 42 4.33 4.75 14.66
CA CYS A 42 5.23 3.76 14.04
C CYS A 42 4.87 3.47 12.57
N SER A 43 5.40 4.29 11.66
CA SER A 43 5.21 4.19 10.21
C SER A 43 5.57 2.80 9.64
N LYS A 44 6.66 2.20 10.12
CA LYS A 44 7.16 0.88 9.69
C LYS A 44 6.22 -0.27 10.06
N LEU A 45 5.58 -0.20 11.23
CA LEU A 45 4.58 -1.18 11.65
C LEU A 45 3.40 -1.16 10.68
N TRP A 46 2.86 0.01 10.39
CA TRP A 46 1.73 0.16 9.46
C TRP A 46 2.08 -0.26 8.03
N GLU A 47 3.29 0.05 7.55
CA GLU A 47 3.77 -0.45 6.25
C GLU A 47 3.79 -1.98 6.21
N THR A 48 4.28 -2.62 7.28
CA THR A 48 4.32 -4.07 7.41
C THR A 48 2.90 -4.67 7.44
N LEU A 49 1.98 -4.02 8.15
CA LEU A 49 0.58 -4.44 8.19
C LEU A 49 -0.12 -4.28 6.83
N VAL A 50 0.18 -3.21 6.07
CA VAL A 50 -0.30 -3.02 4.70
C VAL A 50 0.20 -4.15 3.79
N ALA A 51 1.50 -4.48 3.88
CA ALA A 51 2.08 -5.57 3.10
C ALA A 51 1.47 -6.92 3.47
N ARG A 52 1.32 -7.22 4.76
CA ARG A 52 0.76 -8.49 5.25
C ARG A 52 -0.72 -8.66 4.90
N HIS A 53 -1.51 -7.59 5.05
CA HIS A 53 -2.96 -7.67 4.90
C HIS A 53 -3.42 -7.51 3.45
N PHE A 54 -2.80 -6.60 2.70
CA PHE A 54 -3.21 -6.30 1.32
C PHE A 54 -2.28 -6.92 0.26
N GLY A 55 -1.07 -7.33 0.64
CA GLY A 55 -0.05 -7.82 -0.30
C GLY A 55 0.65 -6.71 -1.06
N TYR A 56 0.53 -5.45 -0.60
CA TYR A 56 1.18 -4.31 -1.24
C TYR A 56 2.59 -4.12 -0.67
N VAL A 57 3.62 -4.22 -1.52
CA VAL A 57 5.01 -3.98 -1.13
C VAL A 57 5.48 -2.70 -1.79
N ASN A 58 5.81 -1.71 -0.96
CA ASN A 58 6.40 -0.47 -1.42
C ASN A 58 7.78 -0.77 -2.05
N LYS A 59 7.95 -0.48 -3.33
CA LYS A 59 9.25 -0.65 -3.98
C LYS A 59 10.15 0.51 -3.57
N PRO A 60 11.37 0.26 -3.07
CA PRO A 60 12.33 1.34 -2.82
C PRO A 60 12.55 2.07 -4.15
N ALA A 61 12.40 3.39 -4.12
CA ALA A 61 12.50 4.23 -5.31
C ALA A 61 13.91 4.13 -5.89
N GLN A 62 14.11 3.26 -6.88
CA GLN A 62 15.28 3.35 -7.75
C GLN A 62 15.13 4.66 -8.55
N ALA A 63 15.83 5.70 -8.12
CA ALA A 63 16.04 6.97 -8.82
C ALA A 63 14.78 7.80 -9.14
N ARG A 64 14.02 8.24 -8.13
CA ARG A 64 13.12 9.40 -8.28
C ARG A 64 13.75 10.62 -7.63
N SER A 65 13.80 11.71 -8.40
CA SER A 65 14.34 13.01 -7.99
C SER A 65 13.67 13.52 -6.72
N ASN A 66 14.47 14.19 -5.88
CA ASN A 66 14.22 14.70 -4.54
C ASN A 66 13.04 15.70 -4.35
N SER A 67 11.99 15.67 -5.17
CA SER A 67 10.93 16.68 -5.15
C SER A 67 9.61 16.26 -4.47
N ASP A 68 9.41 14.97 -4.19
CA ASP A 68 8.20 14.46 -3.50
C ASP A 68 8.58 13.61 -2.27
N ASN A 69 9.27 14.24 -1.32
CA ASN A 69 9.58 13.68 0.00
C ASN A 69 8.44 13.93 1.00
N SER A 70 7.18 13.87 0.57
CA SER A 70 6.08 13.73 1.53
C SER A 70 6.14 12.32 2.11
N GLU A 71 6.39 12.24 3.40
CA GLU A 71 6.35 10.99 4.16
C GLU A 71 4.95 10.38 4.04
N ILE A 72 4.87 9.12 3.62
CA ILE A 72 3.59 8.41 3.45
C ILE A 72 3.04 8.11 4.85
N SER A 73 1.80 8.51 5.12
CA SER A 73 1.08 8.02 6.30
C SER A 73 0.53 6.62 6.04
N TRP A 74 1.34 5.60 6.33
CA TRP A 74 0.94 4.19 6.16
C TRP A 74 -0.29 3.82 6.99
N ARG A 75 -0.49 4.48 8.12
CA ARG A 75 -1.68 4.30 8.96
C ARG A 75 -2.96 4.71 8.23
N GLU A 76 -2.96 5.89 7.59
CA GLU A 76 -4.12 6.37 6.83
C GLU A 76 -4.41 5.49 5.62
N VAL A 77 -3.36 5.05 4.92
CA VAL A 77 -3.47 4.06 3.83
C VAL A 77 -4.08 2.76 4.33
N PHE A 78 -3.63 2.26 5.49
CA PHE A 78 -4.15 1.04 6.08
C PHE A 78 -5.62 1.19 6.46
N ILE A 79 -6.00 2.26 7.16
CA ILE A 79 -7.38 2.51 7.60
C ILE A 79 -8.32 2.59 6.38
N ALA A 80 -7.94 3.34 5.35
CA ALA A 80 -8.70 3.42 4.11
C ALA A 80 -8.83 2.05 3.43
N GLY A 81 -7.72 1.33 3.26
CA GLY A 81 -7.72 0.00 2.66
C GLY A 81 -8.50 -1.04 3.48
N TRP A 82 -8.54 -0.89 4.80
CA TRP A 82 -9.31 -1.76 5.69
C TRP A 82 -10.81 -1.55 5.50
N GLN A 83 -11.26 -0.30 5.40
CA GLN A 83 -12.66 0.02 5.08
C GLN A 83 -13.04 -0.52 3.70
N ASP A 84 -12.18 -0.31 2.70
CA ASP A 84 -12.37 -0.82 1.35
C ASP A 84 -12.47 -2.37 1.34
N TYR A 85 -11.63 -3.05 2.12
CA TYR A 85 -11.67 -4.51 2.24
C TYR A 85 -13.03 -5.01 2.69
N TRP A 86 -13.66 -4.37 3.68
CA TRP A 86 -15.01 -4.75 4.12
C TRP A 86 -16.06 -4.52 3.03
N MET A 87 -15.96 -3.43 2.27
CA MET A 87 -16.87 -3.16 1.15
C MET A 87 -16.71 -4.20 0.02
N LEU A 88 -15.50 -4.74 -0.16
CA LEU A 88 -15.16 -5.72 -1.21
C LEU A 88 -15.23 -7.18 -0.74
N THR A 89 -15.65 -7.44 0.50
CA THR A 89 -15.78 -8.79 1.07
C THR A 89 -17.04 -9.58 0.64
N PRO A 90 -18.20 -8.96 0.34
CA PRO A 90 -19.41 -9.71 0.00
C PRO A 90 -19.22 -10.73 -1.13
N ALA A 91 -19.84 -11.91 -1.01
CA ALA A 91 -19.77 -12.96 -2.03
C ALA A 91 -20.46 -12.56 -3.35
N THR A 92 -21.37 -11.59 -3.29
CA THR A 92 -22.13 -11.06 -4.43
C THR A 92 -21.42 -9.88 -5.12
N LEU A 93 -20.14 -9.64 -4.82
CA LEU A 93 -19.37 -8.51 -5.35
C LEU A 93 -19.41 -8.47 -6.88
N GLN A 94 -19.78 -7.31 -7.43
CA GLN A 94 -19.76 -7.06 -8.87
C GLN A 94 -18.61 -6.14 -9.26
N GLU A 95 -18.27 -6.14 -10.55
CA GLU A 95 -17.25 -5.24 -11.11
C GLU A 95 -17.56 -3.76 -10.82
N SER A 96 -18.84 -3.37 -10.89
CA SER A 96 -19.29 -2.00 -10.58
C SER A 96 -18.97 -1.56 -9.16
N ASP A 97 -19.02 -2.48 -8.20
CA ASP A 97 -18.76 -2.19 -6.79
C ASP A 97 -17.27 -1.88 -6.58
N VAL A 98 -16.39 -2.66 -7.24
CA VAL A 98 -14.94 -2.40 -7.23
C VAL A 98 -14.64 -1.02 -7.81
N LEU A 99 -15.27 -0.67 -8.94
CA LEU A 99 -15.08 0.64 -9.57
C LEU A 99 -15.64 1.78 -8.72
N HIS A 100 -16.76 1.55 -8.04
CA HIS A 100 -17.35 2.52 -7.12
C HIS A 100 -16.36 2.84 -5.99
N VAL A 101 -15.83 1.81 -5.33
CA VAL A 101 -14.82 1.96 -4.28
C VAL A 101 -13.56 2.64 -4.83
N TYR A 102 -13.08 2.23 -6.01
CA TYR A 102 -11.90 2.79 -6.67
C TYR A 102 -12.02 4.31 -6.91
N HIS A 103 -13.18 4.79 -7.35
CA HIS A 103 -13.43 6.20 -7.64
C HIS A 103 -13.84 7.03 -6.42
N GLN A 104 -14.08 6.41 -5.28
CA GLN A 104 -14.40 7.12 -4.04
C GLN A 104 -13.30 8.09 -3.64
N LYS A 105 -13.68 9.34 -3.35
CA LYS A 105 -12.75 10.38 -2.90
C LYS A 105 -12.54 10.27 -1.40
N LEU A 106 -11.30 9.97 -1.00
CA LEU A 106 -10.86 9.98 0.39
C LEU A 106 -9.91 11.15 0.64
N ARG A 107 -9.77 11.56 1.91
CA ARG A 107 -8.82 12.61 2.33
C ARG A 107 -7.42 12.01 2.51
N LEU A 108 -6.84 11.55 1.40
CA LEU A 108 -5.48 11.00 1.35
C LEU A 108 -4.59 11.93 0.51
N GLN A 109 -3.29 11.96 0.83
CA GLN A 109 -2.31 12.61 -0.03
C GLN A 109 -2.25 11.92 -1.40
N PRO A 110 -1.82 12.59 -2.48
CA PRO A 110 -1.80 12.02 -3.82
C PRO A 110 -1.10 10.65 -3.90
N ARG A 111 0.02 10.50 -3.18
CA ARG A 111 0.80 9.26 -3.13
C ARG A 111 0.07 8.14 -2.36
N GLU A 112 -0.54 8.47 -1.23
CA GLU A 112 -1.36 7.55 -0.43
C GLU A 112 -2.60 7.09 -1.20
N ALA A 113 -3.25 8.01 -1.91
CA ALA A 113 -4.40 7.73 -2.76
C ALA A 113 -4.02 6.78 -3.90
N GLN A 114 -2.84 6.94 -4.49
CA GLN A 114 -2.31 6.01 -5.51
C GLN A 114 -2.09 4.61 -4.95
N ILE A 115 -1.48 4.49 -3.76
CA ILE A 115 -1.29 3.20 -3.08
C ILE A 115 -2.64 2.53 -2.80
N ARG A 116 -3.59 3.29 -2.24
CA ARG A 116 -4.94 2.82 -1.95
C ARG A 116 -5.66 2.33 -3.21
N GLN A 117 -5.55 3.07 -4.32
CA GLN A 117 -6.11 2.66 -5.62
C GLN A 117 -5.54 1.32 -6.09
N GLU A 118 -4.24 1.10 -5.94
CA GLU A 118 -3.61 -0.18 -6.28
C GLU A 118 -4.14 -1.31 -5.40
N ILE A 119 -4.24 -1.08 -4.08
CA ILE A 119 -4.80 -2.04 -3.12
C ILE A 119 -6.23 -2.44 -3.50
N VAL A 120 -7.10 -1.47 -3.80
CA VAL A 120 -8.49 -1.71 -4.22
C VAL A 120 -8.56 -2.57 -5.47
N LEU A 121 -7.73 -2.28 -6.48
CA LEU A 121 -7.69 -3.08 -7.71
C LEU A 121 -7.16 -4.49 -7.47
N MET A 122 -6.14 -4.65 -6.62
CA MET A 122 -5.62 -5.96 -6.23
C MET A 122 -6.69 -6.79 -5.49
N LEU A 123 -7.42 -6.18 -4.56
CA LEU A 123 -8.52 -6.83 -3.84
C LEU A 123 -9.65 -7.22 -4.80
N GLY A 124 -10.05 -6.32 -5.70
CA GLY A 124 -11.07 -6.59 -6.72
C GLY A 124 -10.68 -7.71 -7.68
N LEU A 125 -9.45 -7.69 -8.20
CA LEU A 125 -8.95 -8.72 -9.12
C LEU A 125 -8.81 -10.10 -8.46
N ARG A 126 -8.53 -10.17 -7.15
CA ARG A 126 -8.55 -11.46 -6.43
C ARG A 126 -9.94 -12.08 -6.39
N ARG A 127 -11.00 -11.26 -6.41
CA ARG A 127 -12.40 -11.71 -6.40
C ARG A 127 -12.95 -11.94 -7.81
N ILE A 128 -12.57 -11.09 -8.76
CA ILE A 128 -13.07 -11.09 -10.14
C ILE A 128 -11.87 -11.13 -11.12
N PRO A 129 -11.11 -12.24 -11.18
CA PRO A 129 -9.86 -12.30 -11.94
C PRO A 129 -10.05 -12.24 -13.47
N THR A 130 -11.26 -12.52 -13.97
CA THR A 130 -11.57 -12.56 -15.40
C THR A 130 -12.02 -11.21 -15.96
N SER A 131 -12.20 -10.19 -15.12
CA SER A 131 -12.65 -8.88 -15.58
C SER A 131 -11.56 -8.15 -16.37
N VAL A 132 -11.74 -8.07 -17.69
CA VAL A 132 -10.84 -7.35 -18.61
C VAL A 132 -10.67 -5.89 -18.20
N LYS A 133 -11.75 -5.23 -17.74
CA LYS A 133 -11.73 -3.81 -17.38
C LYS A 133 -10.84 -3.54 -16.17
N LEU A 134 -10.99 -4.33 -15.10
CA LEU A 134 -10.11 -4.24 -13.92
C LEU A 134 -8.64 -4.56 -14.27
N ILE A 135 -8.39 -5.54 -15.13
CA ILE A 135 -7.03 -5.87 -15.60
C ILE A 135 -6.42 -4.67 -16.35
N GLN A 136 -7.18 -4.05 -17.26
CA GLN A 136 -6.72 -2.88 -18.01
C GLN A 136 -6.45 -1.68 -17.10
N LEU A 137 -7.33 -1.42 -16.12
CA LEU A 137 -7.14 -0.38 -15.11
C LEU A 137 -5.89 -0.63 -14.28
N TYR A 138 -5.71 -1.84 -13.75
CA TYR A 138 -4.53 -2.20 -12.98
C TYR A 138 -3.24 -2.07 -13.79
N ALA A 139 -3.25 -2.55 -15.04
CA ALA A 139 -2.12 -2.39 -15.94
C ALA A 139 -1.82 -0.91 -16.26
N ASN A 140 -2.83 -0.04 -16.33
CA ASN A 140 -2.64 1.40 -16.49
C ASN A 140 -2.01 2.03 -15.24
N VAL A 141 -2.50 1.68 -14.04
CA VAL A 141 -1.97 2.16 -12.75
C VAL A 141 -0.51 1.77 -12.59
N ILE A 142 -0.16 0.50 -12.84
CA ILE A 142 1.24 0.05 -12.82
C ILE A 142 2.06 0.84 -13.84
N ARG A 143 1.59 0.98 -15.08
CA ARG A 143 2.34 1.70 -16.12
C ARG A 143 2.59 3.15 -15.72
N GLN A 144 1.59 3.85 -15.21
CA GLN A 144 1.72 5.23 -14.71
C GLN A 144 2.68 5.31 -13.52
N ALA A 145 2.61 4.33 -12.61
CA ALA A 145 3.55 4.21 -11.49
C ALA A 145 4.99 3.89 -11.94
N HIS A 146 5.22 3.39 -13.16
CA HIS A 146 6.56 3.06 -13.71
C HIS A 146 7.01 4.02 -14.82
N LEU A 147 6.38 5.19 -15.01
CA LEU A 147 6.82 6.18 -16.00
C LEU A 147 8.06 6.98 -15.52
N VAL A 148 9.25 6.35 -15.58
CA VAL A 148 10.53 6.86 -16.12
C VAL A 148 11.39 5.65 -16.52
N PRO A 149 11.93 5.55 -17.75
CA PRO A 149 11.31 5.75 -19.05
C PRO A 149 11.05 4.38 -19.72
N ARG A 150 10.03 4.28 -20.58
CA ARG A 150 10.12 3.31 -21.67
C ARG A 150 11.41 3.65 -22.40
N VAL A 151 12.40 2.76 -22.37
CA VAL A 151 13.47 2.71 -23.37
C VAL A 151 12.71 2.62 -24.69
N GLY A 152 12.48 3.78 -25.30
CA GLY A 152 11.63 3.88 -26.47
C GLY A 152 12.25 2.98 -27.53
N ALA A 153 11.45 2.32 -28.34
CA ALA A 153 11.96 1.57 -29.48
C ALA A 153 12.95 2.39 -30.35
N ALA A 154 12.90 3.73 -30.25
CA ALA A 154 13.88 4.66 -30.81
C ALA A 154 15.28 4.64 -30.15
N SER A 155 15.41 4.44 -28.83
CA SER A 155 16.72 4.36 -28.16
C SER A 155 17.38 2.99 -28.36
N THR A 156 16.61 1.90 -28.40
CA THR A 156 17.13 0.58 -28.83
C THR A 156 17.55 0.60 -30.29
N ALA A 157 16.79 1.24 -31.19
CA ALA A 157 17.17 1.39 -32.60
C ALA A 157 18.44 2.25 -32.78
N ARG A 158 18.63 3.30 -31.98
CA ARG A 158 19.88 4.09 -31.97
C ARG A 158 21.07 3.33 -31.42
N ALA A 159 20.88 2.51 -30.38
CA ALA A 159 21.94 1.68 -29.81
C ALA A 159 22.39 0.60 -30.81
N LEU A 160 21.44 -0.07 -31.49
CA LEU A 160 21.75 -1.07 -32.51
C LEU A 160 22.43 -0.45 -33.75
N ARG A 161 22.05 0.78 -34.15
CA ARG A 161 22.76 1.48 -35.24
C ARG A 161 24.19 1.88 -34.89
N ARG A 162 24.52 2.12 -33.62
CA ARG A 162 25.89 2.42 -33.18
C ARG A 162 26.78 1.19 -33.06
N LEU A 163 26.19 0.00 -32.92
CA LEU A 163 26.89 -1.29 -32.92
C LEU A 163 27.08 -1.85 -34.34
N ALA A 164 26.48 -1.23 -35.34
CA ALA A 164 26.56 -1.61 -36.75
C ALA A 164 27.52 -0.71 -37.57
N LEU A 165 28.29 0.15 -36.90
CA LEU A 165 29.44 0.89 -37.42
C LEU A 165 30.70 0.40 -36.69
#